data_AF-D8U9M0-F1
#
_entry.id   AF-D8U9M0-F1
#
_cell.length_a   1.000
_cell.length_b   1.000
_cell.length_c   1.000
_cell.angle_alpha   90.00
_cell.angle_beta   90.00
_cell.angle_gamma   90.00
#
_symmetry.space_group_name_H-M   'P 1'
#
loop_
_entity.id
_entity.type
_entity.pdbx_description
1 polymer ?
#
loop_
_entity_poly.entity_id
_entity_poly.type
_entity_poly.pdbx_seq_one_letter_code
_entity_poly.pdbx_strand_id
1 'polypeptide(L)'
;MGCDRAQGTRLLLLLWVAANGWHISCSAAKDDPKAQELMDAINTGYQPALTSWNDAILNDTLSNLKLARILWSSKEPRFQFTVFTQLTINRLPTLFNMCTTFTGPLSAAVFVALVQQPDVPSHRQRLNTGGPAGGGDEQAAAATSRVVVDQLSAPNAAALQEAVQLVQSFHDRVDSRPDMCQLDLMLFYELYDSDQSKLLYPVNYLRNYARMQVRTRLLAMIDVDMYVSRTLSEEMAREGRIAHYESLCAERRATVLPAFEPTRPGDKGRGMALKITQVTKSELASMHGRNKEAIQFKLRVFPRGHTPTDYVRWFTESQPYPVSYKRFYEPWFITCDEVMPWYDVDFRGYGMNKIVLIASLNYYNYTFWIHPNAWLVHNPHGDTEVRKLVAREASDVNKFKAKLPPNALYRKLTLLFGKAKRGMMRGTYDPRVDPRMMAVYGKVSWLRPPPQLKGIPTPESVFI
;
A
#
# COMPACT_ATOMS: atom_id res chain seq x y z
N MET A 1 -24.72 60.21 -8.83
CA MET A 1 -24.46 59.70 -7.47
C MET A 1 -24.76 58.20 -7.54
N GLY A 2 -23.84 57.24 -7.62
CA GLY A 2 -22.46 57.15 -7.16
C GLY A 2 -22.38 56.11 -6.03
N CYS A 3 -22.28 54.80 -6.35
CA CYS A 3 -21.32 53.85 -5.76
C CYS A 3 -21.53 52.39 -6.22
N ASP A 4 -20.47 51.87 -6.84
CA ASP A 4 -19.97 50.47 -6.92
C ASP A 4 -20.01 49.74 -5.54
N ARG A 5 -19.91 48.41 -5.34
CA ARG A 5 -19.14 47.34 -6.02
C ARG A 5 -19.55 45.95 -5.47
N ALA A 6 -19.26 44.91 -6.24
CA ALA A 6 -19.49 43.48 -5.99
C ALA A 6 -18.71 42.84 -4.82
N GLN A 7 -19.26 41.76 -4.24
CA GLN A 7 -18.50 40.60 -3.74
C GLN A 7 -19.30 39.29 -3.92
N GLY A 8 -18.65 38.31 -4.56
CA GLY A 8 -19.19 37.00 -4.87
C GLY A 8 -19.22 36.06 -3.66
N THR A 9 -20.32 35.33 -3.52
CA THR A 9 -20.52 34.28 -2.53
C THR A 9 -19.78 33.00 -2.94
N ARG A 10 -18.75 32.64 -2.17
CA ARG A 10 -18.16 31.29 -2.19
C ARG A 10 -19.15 30.32 -1.53
N LEU A 11 -19.59 29.33 -2.32
CA LEU A 11 -20.43 28.22 -1.89
C LEU A 11 -19.63 27.28 -0.97
N LEU A 12 -19.84 27.38 0.34
CA LEU A 12 -19.44 26.38 1.33
C LEU A 12 -20.48 25.25 1.34
N LEU A 13 -20.12 24.09 0.77
CA LEU A 13 -20.87 22.85 0.98
C LEU A 13 -20.43 22.25 2.34
N LEU A 14 -21.11 22.64 3.41
CA LEU A 14 -21.00 22.02 4.73
C LEU A 14 -22.14 21.01 4.91
N LEU A 15 -21.74 19.73 4.91
CA LEU A 15 -22.18 18.65 5.81
C LEU A 15 -23.63 18.70 6.31
N TRP A 16 -24.51 18.02 5.58
CA TRP A 16 -25.67 17.34 6.17
C TRP A 16 -25.30 15.86 6.36
N VAL A 17 -24.82 15.50 7.55
CA VAL A 17 -24.95 14.12 8.05
C VAL A 17 -25.91 14.20 9.21
N ALA A 18 -27.14 13.77 8.92
CA ALA A 18 -28.26 13.80 9.82
C ALA A 18 -28.02 12.94 11.06
N ALA A 19 -28.51 13.47 12.17
CA ALA A 19 -28.86 12.79 13.40
C ALA A 19 -29.43 11.38 13.15
N ASN A 20 -28.67 10.38 13.58
CA ASN A 20 -29.21 9.15 14.16
C ASN A 20 -28.30 8.81 15.33
N GLY A 21 -28.65 9.35 16.49
CA GLY A 21 -28.01 9.05 17.76
C GLY A 21 -28.19 7.58 18.10
N TRP A 22 -27.13 6.81 17.91
CA TRP A 22 -26.93 5.53 18.57
C TRP A 22 -25.79 5.78 19.55
N HIS A 23 -26.13 5.86 20.85
CA HIS A 23 -25.14 5.79 21.91
C HIS A 23 -24.48 4.41 21.86
N ILE A 24 -23.41 4.28 21.09
CA ILE A 24 -22.47 3.18 21.26
C ILE A 24 -21.72 3.51 22.55
N SER A 25 -21.98 2.72 23.59
CA SER A 25 -21.09 2.65 24.74
C SER A 25 -19.70 2.31 24.20
N CYS A 26 -18.80 3.29 24.14
CA CYS A 26 -17.39 3.05 23.89
C CYS A 26 -16.86 2.23 25.06
N SER A 27 -16.87 0.89 24.94
CA SER A 27 -15.95 0.12 25.76
C SER A 27 -14.56 0.55 25.31
N ALA A 28 -13.81 1.21 26.19
CA ALA A 28 -12.39 1.46 25.95
C ALA A 28 -11.77 0.13 25.54
N ALA A 29 -11.27 0.04 24.30
CA ALA A 29 -10.51 -1.13 23.86
C ALA A 29 -9.44 -1.36 24.93
N LYS A 30 -9.46 -2.54 25.57
CA LYS A 30 -8.43 -2.88 26.55
C LYS A 30 -7.08 -2.71 25.85
N ASP A 31 -6.22 -1.85 26.40
CA ASP A 31 -4.88 -1.66 25.86
C ASP A 31 -4.18 -3.03 25.81
N ASP A 32 -3.92 -3.54 24.61
CA ASP A 32 -3.22 -4.81 24.42
C ASP A 32 -1.73 -4.56 24.74
N PRO A 33 -1.14 -5.25 25.75
CA PRO A 33 0.25 -5.03 26.13
C PRO A 33 1.23 -5.24 24.98
N LYS A 34 0.96 -6.16 24.05
CA LYS A 34 1.79 -6.39 22.86
C LYS A 34 1.65 -5.26 21.84
N ALA A 35 0.45 -4.69 21.71
CA ALA A 35 0.26 -3.51 20.86
C ALA A 35 1.05 -2.31 21.41
N GLN A 36 1.03 -2.11 22.73
CA GLN A 36 1.81 -1.05 23.38
C GLN A 36 3.32 -1.29 23.22
N GLU A 37 3.80 -2.52 23.50
CA GLU A 37 5.21 -2.92 23.29
C GLU A 37 5.67 -2.63 21.84
N LEU A 38 4.87 -3.02 20.86
CA LEU A 38 5.17 -2.79 19.45
C LEU A 38 5.20 -1.30 19.10
N MET A 39 4.24 -0.52 19.61
CA MET A 39 4.18 0.91 19.38
C MET A 39 5.40 1.63 19.96
N ASP A 40 5.81 1.28 21.17
CA ASP A 40 6.99 1.84 21.83
C ASP A 40 8.27 1.47 21.08
N ALA A 41 8.38 0.21 20.63
CA ALA A 41 9.53 -0.25 19.85
C ALA A 41 9.65 0.48 18.50
N ILE A 42 8.55 0.65 17.76
CA ILE A 42 8.53 1.38 16.46
C ILE A 42 8.88 2.86 16.64
N ASN A 43 8.34 3.49 17.69
CA ASN A 43 8.59 4.91 17.96
C ASN A 43 9.93 5.17 18.65
N THR A 44 10.65 4.12 19.08
CA THR A 44 11.97 4.28 19.70
C THR A 44 12.93 5.01 18.74
N GLY A 45 13.52 6.11 19.23
CA GLY A 45 14.45 6.92 18.44
C GLY A 45 13.78 7.78 17.34
N TYR A 46 12.45 7.88 17.32
CA TYR A 46 11.77 8.86 16.46
C TYR A 46 12.19 10.27 16.83
N GLN A 47 12.67 11.01 15.83
CA GLN A 47 12.99 12.43 15.94
C GLN A 47 12.10 13.19 14.96
N PRO A 48 11.22 14.10 15.42
CA PRO A 48 10.34 14.83 14.53
C PRO A 48 11.14 15.74 13.60
N ALA A 49 10.84 15.64 12.31
CA ALA A 49 11.51 16.39 11.25
C ALA A 49 10.59 16.45 10.03
N LEU A 50 10.65 17.57 9.31
CA LEU A 50 9.86 17.80 8.12
C LEU A 50 10.40 17.00 6.92
N THR A 51 9.49 16.38 6.18
CA THR A 51 9.79 15.81 4.86
C THR A 51 9.56 16.87 3.79
N SER A 52 10.64 17.23 3.08
CA SER A 52 10.62 18.15 1.95
C SER A 52 10.66 17.41 0.61
N TRP A 53 10.15 18.07 -0.44
CA TRP A 53 10.15 17.53 -1.80
C TRP A 53 11.57 17.23 -2.28
N ASN A 54 12.46 18.22 -2.14
CA ASN A 54 13.83 18.11 -2.66
C ASN A 54 14.68 17.13 -1.85
N ASP A 55 14.56 17.08 -0.53
CA ASP A 55 15.34 16.13 0.27
C ASP A 55 14.96 14.68 -0.04
N ALA A 56 13.67 14.42 -0.23
CA ALA A 56 13.20 13.09 -0.59
C ALA A 56 13.59 12.70 -2.03
N ILE A 57 13.44 13.62 -2.99
CA ILE A 57 13.65 13.29 -4.41
C ILE A 57 15.13 13.32 -4.82
N LEU A 58 15.89 14.30 -4.35
CA LEU A 58 17.29 14.51 -4.75
C LEU A 58 18.28 13.80 -3.83
N ASN A 59 17.95 13.65 -2.53
CA ASN A 59 18.89 13.19 -1.51
C ASN A 59 18.50 11.84 -0.87
N ASP A 60 17.45 11.16 -1.38
CA ASP A 60 17.02 9.84 -0.92
C ASP A 60 16.73 9.78 0.59
N THR A 61 16.25 10.90 1.11
CA THR A 61 15.95 11.11 2.51
C THR A 61 14.75 10.27 2.93
N LEU A 62 14.93 9.32 3.85
CA LEU A 62 13.88 8.40 4.36
C LEU A 62 12.61 9.13 4.88
N SER A 63 11.44 8.51 4.79
CA SER A 63 10.19 9.04 5.36
C SER A 63 10.30 9.06 6.89
N ASN A 64 9.69 10.06 7.51
CA ASN A 64 9.73 10.27 8.96
C ASN A 64 8.40 9.96 9.64
N LEU A 65 7.90 8.74 9.44
CA LEU A 65 6.65 8.29 10.04
C LEU A 65 6.74 8.22 11.56
N LYS A 66 5.68 8.65 12.26
CA LYS A 66 5.42 8.32 13.66
C LYS A 66 4.16 7.48 13.77
N LEU A 67 4.20 6.44 14.59
CA LEU A 67 3.03 5.62 14.90
C LEU A 67 2.24 6.32 16.02
N ALA A 68 0.97 6.62 15.78
CA ALA A 68 0.08 7.29 16.73
C ALA A 68 -0.85 6.33 17.47
N ARG A 69 -1.22 5.20 16.85
CA ARG A 69 -2.15 4.24 17.45
C ARG A 69 -2.01 2.87 16.79
N ILE A 70 -2.16 1.81 17.60
CA ILE A 70 -2.45 0.45 17.12
C ILE A 70 -3.84 0.06 17.64
N LEU A 71 -4.65 -0.56 16.79
CA LEU A 71 -5.94 -1.15 17.15
C LEU A 71 -5.98 -2.58 16.59
N TRP A 72 -6.15 -3.58 17.44
CA TRP A 72 -6.32 -4.96 17.01
C TRP A 72 -7.74 -5.42 17.27
N SER A 73 -8.27 -6.16 16.32
CA SER A 73 -9.64 -6.65 16.40
C SER A 73 -9.73 -7.78 17.41
N SER A 74 -10.84 -7.77 18.17
CA SER A 74 -11.14 -8.78 19.18
C SER A 74 -11.70 -10.08 18.61
N LYS A 75 -11.95 -10.11 17.29
CA LYS A 75 -12.50 -11.29 16.60
C LYS A 75 -11.45 -12.38 16.44
N GLU A 76 -11.90 -13.61 16.60
CA GLU A 76 -11.13 -14.76 16.17
C GLU A 76 -11.05 -14.83 14.62
N PRO A 77 -9.88 -15.19 14.07
CA PRO A 77 -9.70 -15.31 12.62
C PRO A 77 -10.52 -16.49 12.08
N ARG A 78 -11.35 -16.25 11.04
CA ARG A 78 -12.13 -17.30 10.37
C ARG A 78 -11.26 -18.35 9.66
N PHE A 79 -10.06 -17.95 9.25
CA PHE A 79 -9.05 -18.78 8.61
C PHE A 79 -7.68 -18.12 8.74
N GLN A 80 -6.60 -18.89 8.57
CA GLN A 80 -5.22 -18.45 8.76
C GLN A 80 -4.61 -17.85 7.47
N PHE A 81 -5.28 -16.85 6.90
CA PHE A 81 -4.81 -16.09 5.73
C PHE A 81 -5.08 -14.60 5.91
N THR A 82 -4.02 -13.79 5.97
CA THR A 82 -4.16 -12.34 6.17
C THR A 82 -4.00 -11.57 4.87
N VAL A 83 -4.96 -10.70 4.58
CA VAL A 83 -4.77 -9.65 3.59
C VAL A 83 -4.18 -8.43 4.28
N PHE A 84 -3.14 -7.81 3.72
CA PHE A 84 -2.62 -6.55 4.24
C PHE A 84 -2.70 -5.43 3.21
N THR A 85 -2.91 -4.21 3.67
CA THR A 85 -3.10 -3.04 2.81
C THR A 85 -2.63 -1.75 3.48
N GLN A 86 -2.68 -0.66 2.74
CA GLN A 86 -2.37 0.67 3.22
C GLN A 86 -3.25 1.70 2.56
N LEU A 87 -3.45 2.83 3.24
CA LEU A 87 -4.37 3.86 2.80
C LEU A 87 -4.14 5.20 3.51
N THR A 88 -4.55 6.29 2.87
CA THR A 88 -4.73 7.58 3.53
C THR A 88 -6.03 7.58 4.33
N ILE A 89 -6.13 8.38 5.40
CA ILE A 89 -7.29 8.39 6.29
C ILE A 89 -8.63 8.69 5.57
N ASN A 90 -8.62 9.50 4.52
CA ASN A 90 -9.82 9.77 3.71
C ASN A 90 -10.32 8.57 2.89
N ARG A 91 -9.60 7.44 2.90
CA ARG A 91 -9.96 6.19 2.23
C ARG A 91 -10.53 5.14 3.18
N LEU A 92 -10.78 5.46 4.46
CA LEU A 92 -11.51 4.59 5.39
C LEU A 92 -12.83 4.04 4.82
N PRO A 93 -13.66 4.81 4.07
CA PRO A 93 -14.84 4.24 3.42
C PRO A 93 -14.52 3.15 2.39
N THR A 94 -13.35 3.20 1.75
CA THR A 94 -12.91 2.17 0.81
C THR A 94 -12.43 0.92 1.55
N LEU A 95 -11.77 1.08 2.71
CA LEU A 95 -11.42 -0.02 3.59
C LEU A 95 -12.66 -0.73 4.16
N PHE A 96 -13.68 0.04 4.53
CA PHE A 96 -14.98 -0.52 4.94
C PHE A 96 -15.52 -1.47 3.86
N ASN A 97 -15.52 -1.01 2.60
CA ASN A 97 -15.95 -1.77 1.44
C ASN A 97 -15.10 -3.03 1.20
N MET A 98 -13.78 -2.96 1.42
CA MET A 98 -12.93 -4.15 1.33
C MET A 98 -13.34 -5.21 2.37
N CYS A 99 -13.57 -4.77 3.62
CA CYS A 99 -14.01 -5.62 4.73
C CYS A 99 -15.42 -6.21 4.59
N THR A 100 -16.26 -5.70 3.68
CA THR A 100 -17.55 -6.35 3.36
C THR A 100 -17.41 -7.51 2.38
N THR A 101 -16.27 -7.62 1.68
CA THR A 101 -16.04 -8.68 0.67
C THR A 101 -14.98 -9.70 1.08
N PHE A 102 -14.11 -9.33 2.02
CA PHE A 102 -13.13 -10.21 2.61
C PHE A 102 -13.38 -10.36 4.11
N THR A 103 -13.75 -11.55 4.55
CA THR A 103 -14.18 -11.82 5.94
C THR A 103 -13.07 -12.41 6.83
N GLY A 104 -11.84 -12.50 6.30
CA GLY A 104 -10.69 -12.99 7.04
C GLY A 104 -9.95 -11.90 7.84
N PRO A 105 -8.79 -12.27 8.39
CA PRO A 105 -7.83 -11.33 8.98
C PRO A 105 -7.33 -10.28 7.99
N LEU A 106 -7.46 -9.00 8.33
CA LEU A 106 -7.03 -7.87 7.53
C LEU A 106 -6.13 -6.96 8.36
N SER A 107 -4.92 -6.68 7.88
CA SER A 107 -4.01 -5.71 8.48
C SER A 107 -3.92 -4.45 7.62
N ALA A 108 -4.06 -3.26 8.20
CA ALA A 108 -3.98 -2.01 7.45
C ALA A 108 -3.14 -0.93 8.15
N ALA A 109 -2.30 -0.25 7.37
CA ALA A 109 -1.60 0.96 7.81
C ALA A 109 -2.30 2.22 7.25
N VAL A 110 -2.96 2.97 8.14
CA VAL A 110 -3.65 4.24 7.86
C VAL A 110 -2.67 5.40 8.00
N PHE A 111 -2.74 6.36 7.10
CA PHE A 111 -1.80 7.48 7.05
C PHE A 111 -2.46 8.85 7.05
N VAL A 112 -1.87 9.76 7.84
CA VAL A 112 -2.22 11.19 7.90
C VAL A 112 -1.00 12.03 7.52
N ALA A 113 -1.15 12.85 6.49
CA ALA A 113 -0.13 13.83 6.12
C ALA A 113 -0.45 15.18 6.75
N LEU A 114 0.45 15.70 7.59
CA LEU A 114 0.31 16.99 8.27
C LEU A 114 1.31 17.98 7.67
N VAL A 115 0.85 19.19 7.33
CA VAL A 115 1.76 20.26 6.89
C VAL A 115 2.10 21.13 8.08
N GLN A 116 3.40 21.36 8.29
CA GLN A 116 3.87 22.26 9.32
C GLN A 116 4.95 23.17 8.72
N GLN A 117 4.79 24.47 8.93
CA GLN A 117 5.85 25.41 8.60
C GLN A 117 7.01 25.21 9.57
N PRO A 118 8.26 25.32 9.10
CA PRO A 118 9.41 25.32 9.99
C PRO A 118 9.31 26.51 10.94
N ASP A 119 9.58 26.30 12.23
CA ASP A 119 9.73 27.40 13.17
C ASP A 119 10.93 28.27 12.70
N VAL A 120 10.74 29.58 12.56
CA VAL A 120 11.79 30.50 12.06
C VAL A 120 12.58 31.07 13.25
N PRO A 121 13.94 31.12 13.25
CA PRO A 121 14.90 30.19 12.67
C PRO A 121 15.78 29.59 13.80
N SER A 122 15.50 28.39 14.28
CA SER A 122 16.41 27.67 15.18
C SER A 122 17.01 26.47 14.44
N HIS A 123 18.28 26.62 14.06
CA HIS A 123 19.22 25.59 13.59
C HIS A 123 18.64 24.49 12.68
N ARG A 124 18.95 24.56 11.38
CA ARG A 124 19.07 23.36 10.54
C ARG A 124 20.08 22.41 11.19
N GLN A 125 19.61 21.50 12.03
CA GLN A 125 20.45 20.44 12.58
C GLN A 125 20.69 19.40 11.49
N ARG A 126 21.96 19.11 11.23
CA ARG A 126 22.36 18.01 10.36
C ARG A 126 22.08 16.71 11.10
N LEU A 127 21.00 16.03 10.74
CA LEU A 127 20.78 14.65 11.18
C LEU A 127 21.71 13.73 10.40
N ASN A 128 22.73 13.19 11.07
CA ASN A 128 23.59 12.15 10.52
C ASN A 128 22.82 10.82 10.57
N THR A 129 22.25 10.39 9.46
CA THR A 129 21.54 9.10 9.35
C THR A 129 22.45 7.95 8.88
N GLY A 130 23.78 8.11 9.00
CA GLY A 130 24.75 7.07 8.65
C GLY A 130 24.75 5.93 9.67
N GLY A 131 24.32 4.74 9.26
CA GLY A 131 24.65 3.49 9.97
C GLY A 131 26.14 3.14 9.82
N PRO A 132 26.69 2.22 10.63
CA PRO A 132 28.12 1.91 10.62
C PRO A 132 28.54 1.35 9.26
N ALA A 133 29.60 1.94 8.70
CA ALA A 133 30.19 1.56 7.43
C ALA A 133 30.76 0.13 7.50
N GLY A 134 30.03 -0.84 6.94
CA GLY A 134 30.58 -2.13 6.57
C GLY A 134 31.29 -2.01 5.22
N GLY A 135 32.63 -1.92 5.27
CA GLY A 135 33.61 -2.24 4.24
C GLY A 135 33.30 -1.98 2.76
N GLY A 136 34.01 -1.01 2.18
CA GLY A 136 34.50 -1.09 0.79
C GLY A 136 33.58 -0.54 -0.31
N ASP A 137 33.35 0.78 -0.31
CA ASP A 137 33.45 1.65 -1.49
C ASP A 137 33.11 3.10 -1.06
N GLU A 138 34.03 4.04 -1.32
CA GLU A 138 33.87 5.46 -1.01
C GLU A 138 32.73 6.08 -1.84
N GLN A 139 31.51 6.05 -1.31
CA GLN A 139 30.49 7.07 -1.58
C GLN A 139 30.21 7.79 -0.28
N ALA A 140 30.76 9.00 -0.15
CA ALA A 140 30.47 9.92 0.92
C ALA A 140 28.94 10.06 1.09
N ALA A 141 28.40 9.57 2.20
CA ALA A 141 27.01 9.77 2.55
C ALA A 141 26.79 11.27 2.75
N ALA A 142 26.10 11.92 1.80
CA ALA A 142 25.75 13.32 1.93
C ALA A 142 24.88 13.51 3.18
N ALA A 143 25.40 14.25 4.18
CA ALA A 143 24.64 14.59 5.38
C ALA A 143 23.38 15.37 4.99
N THR A 144 22.21 14.74 5.09
CA THR A 144 20.91 15.39 4.82
C THR A 144 20.54 16.28 5.99
N SER A 145 20.56 17.59 5.78
CA SER A 145 20.09 18.58 6.75
C SER A 145 18.56 18.62 6.74
N ARG A 146 17.89 17.97 7.69
CA ARG A 146 16.44 18.13 7.86
C ARG A 146 16.12 19.32 8.77
N VAL A 147 14.93 19.87 8.59
CA VAL A 147 14.37 20.79 9.58
C VAL A 147 13.79 19.94 10.70
N VAL A 148 14.44 19.96 11.86
CA VAL A 148 13.95 19.36 13.10
C VAL A 148 12.80 20.19 13.63
N VAL A 149 11.81 19.52 14.19
CA VAL A 149 10.64 20.15 14.80
C VAL A 149 10.52 19.63 16.22
N ASP A 150 10.35 20.52 17.18
CA ASP A 150 10.28 20.12 18.59
C ASP A 150 8.92 19.47 18.92
N GLN A 151 7.82 20.07 18.45
CA GLN A 151 6.45 19.60 18.71
C GLN A 151 5.51 19.86 17.53
N LEU A 152 4.39 19.12 17.50
CA LEU A 152 3.29 19.44 16.59
C LEU A 152 2.74 20.83 16.92
N SER A 153 2.46 21.63 15.89
CA SER A 153 1.69 22.85 16.05
C SER A 153 0.31 22.53 16.64
N ALA A 154 -0.30 23.46 17.38
CA ALA A 154 -1.62 23.22 17.97
C ALA A 154 -2.69 22.76 16.95
N PRO A 155 -2.77 23.30 15.73
CA PRO A 155 -3.68 22.77 14.70
C PRO A 155 -3.36 21.32 14.29
N ASN A 156 -2.08 20.97 14.15
CA ASN A 156 -1.66 19.61 13.79
C ASN A 156 -1.89 18.62 14.93
N ALA A 157 -1.71 19.03 16.18
CA ALA A 157 -2.05 18.24 17.36
C ALA A 157 -3.56 17.95 17.41
N ALA A 158 -4.40 18.97 17.18
CA ALA A 158 -5.86 18.81 17.12
C ALA A 158 -6.30 17.90 15.95
N ALA A 159 -5.73 18.09 14.75
CA ALA A 159 -6.01 17.26 13.59
C ALA A 159 -5.60 15.79 13.80
N LEU A 160 -4.47 15.55 14.47
CA LEU A 160 -4.05 14.19 14.84
C LEU A 160 -4.99 13.57 15.87
N GLN A 161 -5.45 14.33 16.86
CA GLN A 161 -6.41 13.84 17.85
C GLN A 161 -7.74 13.45 17.20
N GLU A 162 -8.25 14.27 16.28
CA GLU A 162 -9.44 13.96 15.48
C GLU A 162 -9.23 12.70 14.63
N ALA A 163 -8.06 12.57 13.99
CA ALA A 163 -7.71 11.38 13.21
C ALA A 163 -7.68 10.10 14.06
N VAL A 164 -7.12 10.16 15.28
CA VAL A 164 -7.12 9.03 16.23
C VAL A 164 -8.54 8.64 16.61
N GLN A 165 -9.40 9.61 16.93
CA GLN A 165 -10.81 9.34 17.27
C GLN A 165 -11.58 8.73 16.09
N LEU A 166 -11.41 9.29 14.89
CA LEU A 166 -12.06 8.79 13.68
C LEU A 166 -11.66 7.33 13.39
N VAL A 167 -10.36 7.01 13.51
CA VAL A 167 -9.86 5.64 13.28
C VAL A 167 -10.34 4.68 14.37
N GLN A 168 -10.40 5.11 15.62
CA GLN A 168 -10.98 4.32 16.71
C GLN A 168 -12.46 4.00 16.44
N SER A 169 -13.30 5.01 16.19
CA SER A 169 -14.72 4.79 15.90
C SER A 169 -14.95 3.95 14.64
N PHE A 170 -14.09 4.10 13.63
CA PHE A 170 -14.11 3.26 12.45
C PHE A 170 -13.82 1.80 12.79
N HIS A 171 -12.75 1.55 13.55
CA HIS A 171 -12.37 0.21 13.98
C HIS A 171 -13.48 -0.45 14.79
N ASP A 172 -14.02 0.22 15.81
CA ASP A 172 -15.08 -0.32 16.69
C ASP A 172 -16.35 -0.67 15.88
N ARG A 173 -16.67 0.13 14.86
CA ARG A 173 -17.78 -0.15 13.94
C ARG A 173 -17.54 -1.40 13.09
N VAL A 174 -16.32 -1.60 12.60
CA VAL A 174 -15.98 -2.82 11.85
C VAL A 174 -15.93 -4.02 12.80
N ASP A 175 -15.38 -3.85 14.01
CA ASP A 175 -15.17 -4.94 14.96
C ASP A 175 -16.48 -5.45 15.58
N SER A 176 -17.46 -4.57 15.80
CA SER A 176 -18.80 -4.95 16.28
C SER A 176 -19.64 -5.73 15.25
N ARG A 177 -19.18 -5.85 14.00
CA ARG A 177 -19.91 -6.51 12.91
C ARG A 177 -19.36 -7.92 12.63
N PRO A 178 -20.08 -9.00 13.01
CA PRO A 178 -19.57 -10.36 12.85
C PRO A 178 -19.43 -10.78 11.39
N ASP A 179 -20.15 -10.13 10.48
CA ASP A 179 -20.12 -10.34 9.02
C ASP A 179 -18.96 -9.63 8.30
N MET A 180 -18.20 -8.77 9.00
CA MET A 180 -17.04 -8.07 8.45
C MET A 180 -15.71 -8.73 8.83
N CYS A 181 -14.64 -8.35 8.14
CA CYS A 181 -13.25 -8.74 8.42
C CYS A 181 -12.86 -8.65 9.92
N GLN A 182 -11.85 -9.42 10.32
CA GLN A 182 -11.08 -9.21 11.55
C GLN A 182 -10.04 -8.15 11.21
N LEU A 183 -10.15 -6.95 11.77
CA LEU A 183 -9.37 -5.79 11.31
C LEU A 183 -8.31 -5.36 12.32
N ASP A 184 -7.04 -5.39 11.93
CA ASP A 184 -5.94 -4.77 12.66
C ASP A 184 -5.50 -3.48 11.95
N LEU A 185 -5.29 -2.41 12.70
CA LEU A 185 -4.92 -1.09 12.20
C LEU A 185 -3.69 -0.51 12.90
N MET A 186 -2.82 0.10 12.11
CA MET A 186 -1.82 1.05 12.58
C MET A 186 -2.11 2.43 12.00
N LEU A 187 -2.20 3.45 12.84
CA LEU A 187 -2.35 4.84 12.40
C LEU A 187 -1.00 5.55 12.46
N PHE A 188 -0.45 5.89 11.30
CA PHE A 188 0.76 6.69 11.17
C PHE A 188 0.45 8.13 10.76
N TYR A 189 1.34 9.04 11.13
CA TYR A 189 1.41 10.36 10.53
C TYR A 189 2.84 10.75 10.17
N GLU A 190 2.98 11.73 9.30
CA GLU A 190 4.25 12.36 8.95
C GLU A 190 4.06 13.87 8.75
N LEU A 191 5.09 14.63 9.11
CA LEU A 191 5.13 16.08 8.93
C LEU A 191 5.81 16.43 7.60
N TYR A 192 5.16 17.30 6.84
CA TYR A 192 5.64 17.83 5.56
C TYR A 192 5.81 19.33 5.65
N ASP A 193 6.79 19.86 4.92
CA ASP A 193 7.04 21.30 4.82
C ASP A 193 6.01 22.05 3.95
N SER A 194 5.29 21.33 3.10
CA SER A 194 4.41 21.90 2.09
C SER A 194 3.35 20.91 1.60
N ASP A 195 2.30 21.45 0.99
CA ASP A 195 1.26 20.63 0.34
C ASP A 195 1.81 19.79 -0.81
N GLN A 196 2.81 20.30 -1.54
CA GLN A 196 3.47 19.56 -2.61
C GLN A 196 4.17 18.32 -2.06
N SER A 197 4.87 18.44 -0.94
CA SER A 197 5.60 17.32 -0.33
C SER A 197 4.67 16.17 0.11
N LYS A 198 3.38 16.44 0.39
CA LYS A 198 2.39 15.37 0.67
C LYS A 198 2.17 14.41 -0.51
N LEU A 199 2.50 14.83 -1.73
CA LEU A 199 2.43 13.95 -2.90
C LEU A 199 3.48 12.82 -2.83
N LEU A 200 4.48 12.92 -1.94
CA LEU A 200 5.46 11.88 -1.61
C LEU A 200 4.91 10.83 -0.64
N TYR A 201 3.66 10.42 -0.87
CA TYR A 201 2.98 9.42 -0.07
C TYR A 201 3.87 8.17 0.17
N PRO A 202 4.15 7.76 1.42
CA PRO A 202 5.13 6.73 1.74
C PRO A 202 4.54 5.32 1.56
N VAL A 203 4.01 5.03 0.38
CA VAL A 203 3.25 3.82 0.05
C VAL A 203 3.96 2.52 0.47
N ASN A 204 5.25 2.39 0.20
CA ASN A 204 6.00 1.17 0.49
C ASN A 204 6.38 1.04 1.98
N TYR A 205 6.55 2.14 2.71
CA TYR A 205 6.67 2.09 4.17
C TYR A 205 5.39 1.52 4.77
N LEU A 206 4.24 2.06 4.38
CA LEU A 206 2.95 1.65 4.93
C LEU A 206 2.63 0.20 4.59
N ARG A 207 3.00 -0.30 3.40
CA ARG A 207 2.91 -1.72 3.07
C ARG A 207 3.76 -2.59 4.00
N ASN A 208 5.01 -2.18 4.27
CA ASN A 208 5.90 -2.93 5.16
C ASN A 208 5.40 -2.91 6.61
N TYR A 209 4.93 -1.78 7.14
CA TYR A 209 4.35 -1.70 8.48
C TYR A 209 3.02 -2.46 8.61
N ALA A 210 2.15 -2.42 7.60
CA ALA A 210 0.95 -3.25 7.59
C ALA A 210 1.30 -4.74 7.61
N ARG A 211 2.32 -5.16 6.85
CA ARG A 211 2.82 -6.53 6.89
C ARG A 211 3.39 -6.91 8.26
N MET A 212 4.11 -6.00 8.93
CA MET A 212 4.80 -6.25 10.19
C MET A 212 3.88 -6.81 11.30
N GLN A 213 2.62 -6.40 11.34
CA GLN A 213 1.63 -6.90 12.31
C GLN A 213 0.81 -8.12 11.82
N VAL A 214 1.14 -8.69 10.67
CA VAL A 214 0.46 -9.89 10.16
C VAL A 214 0.76 -11.08 11.07
N ARG A 215 -0.29 -11.76 11.54
CA ARG A 215 -0.21 -12.89 12.48
C ARG A 215 -0.40 -14.26 11.85
N THR A 216 -0.74 -14.35 10.57
CA THR A 216 -0.90 -15.62 9.82
C THR A 216 0.30 -15.85 8.91
N ARG A 217 0.65 -17.11 8.63
CA ARG A 217 1.80 -17.42 7.77
C ARG A 217 1.52 -17.07 6.32
N LEU A 218 0.31 -17.39 5.83
CA LEU A 218 -0.14 -17.07 4.50
C LEU A 218 -0.65 -15.63 4.41
N LEU A 219 -0.18 -14.85 3.44
CA LEU A 219 -0.57 -13.45 3.27
C LEU A 219 -0.67 -13.00 1.82
N ALA A 220 -1.38 -11.89 1.61
CA ALA A 220 -1.44 -11.19 0.33
C ALA A 220 -1.51 -9.68 0.54
N MET A 221 -0.68 -8.94 -0.18
CA MET A 221 -0.89 -7.49 -0.29
C MET A 221 -2.01 -7.25 -1.29
N ILE A 222 -3.06 -6.55 -0.90
CA ILE A 222 -4.16 -6.16 -1.80
C ILE A 222 -4.41 -4.67 -1.62
N ASP A 223 -4.45 -3.92 -2.72
CA ASP A 223 -4.69 -2.47 -2.66
C ASP A 223 -6.11 -2.20 -2.10
N VAL A 224 -6.28 -1.17 -1.26
CA VAL A 224 -7.53 -0.93 -0.50
C VAL A 224 -8.77 -0.75 -1.39
N ASP A 225 -8.57 -0.39 -2.65
CA ASP A 225 -9.60 -0.21 -3.67
C ASP A 225 -9.91 -1.47 -4.45
N MET A 226 -9.48 -2.63 -3.97
CA MET A 226 -9.83 -3.92 -4.56
C MET A 226 -10.79 -4.66 -3.63
N TYR A 227 -11.92 -5.06 -4.20
CA TYR A 227 -12.77 -6.07 -3.60
C TYR A 227 -12.21 -7.47 -3.87
N VAL A 228 -12.50 -8.40 -2.96
CA VAL A 228 -12.09 -9.80 -3.06
C VAL A 228 -13.30 -10.65 -3.46
N SER A 229 -13.15 -11.56 -4.41
CA SER A 229 -14.22 -12.49 -4.79
C SER A 229 -14.60 -13.38 -3.60
N ARG A 230 -15.92 -13.61 -3.40
CA ARG A 230 -16.47 -14.49 -2.35
C ARG A 230 -15.80 -15.87 -2.34
N THR A 231 -15.50 -16.39 -3.53
CA THR A 231 -14.86 -17.69 -3.72
C THR A 231 -13.51 -17.82 -3.01
N LEU A 232 -12.75 -16.74 -2.84
CA LEU A 232 -11.46 -16.79 -2.14
C LEU A 232 -11.66 -17.06 -0.65
N SER A 233 -12.54 -16.29 0.00
CA SER A 233 -12.83 -16.46 1.43
C SER A 233 -13.49 -17.82 1.72
N GLU A 234 -14.39 -18.27 0.84
CA GLU A 234 -15.00 -19.61 0.95
C GLU A 234 -13.96 -20.72 0.81
N GLU A 235 -13.00 -20.57 -0.11
CA GLU A 235 -11.94 -21.53 -0.29
C GLU A 235 -10.99 -21.56 0.91
N MET A 236 -10.55 -20.41 1.42
CA MET A 236 -9.63 -20.34 2.56
C MET A 236 -10.25 -20.86 3.86
N ALA A 237 -11.58 -20.85 3.97
CA ALA A 237 -12.31 -21.42 5.09
C ALA A 237 -12.44 -22.97 5.03
N ARG A 238 -12.15 -23.61 3.88
CA ARG A 238 -12.23 -25.08 3.76
C ARG A 238 -11.02 -25.74 4.39
N GLU A 239 -11.27 -26.89 5.01
CA GLU A 239 -10.24 -27.73 5.61
C GLU A 239 -9.13 -28.08 4.60
N GLY A 240 -7.88 -28.05 5.05
CA GLY A 240 -6.70 -28.35 4.24
C GLY A 240 -6.28 -27.28 3.22
N ARG A 241 -7.11 -26.28 2.91
CA ARG A 241 -6.76 -25.26 1.88
C ARG A 241 -5.64 -24.33 2.32
N ILE A 242 -5.61 -23.90 3.58
CA ILE A 242 -4.49 -23.12 4.12
C ILE A 242 -3.18 -23.90 4.00
N ALA A 243 -3.15 -25.14 4.50
CA ALA A 243 -1.97 -26.01 4.45
C ALA A 243 -1.49 -26.25 3.01
N HIS A 244 -2.41 -26.40 2.06
CA HIS A 244 -2.09 -26.49 0.64
C HIS A 244 -1.39 -25.24 0.11
N TYR A 245 -1.94 -24.04 0.35
CA TYR A 245 -1.29 -22.80 -0.13
C TYR A 245 0.04 -22.51 0.58
N GLU A 246 0.16 -22.93 1.83
CA GLU A 246 1.40 -22.91 2.59
C GLU A 246 2.47 -23.88 2.05
N SER A 247 2.08 -25.02 1.50
CA SER A 247 3.06 -25.90 0.82
C SER A 247 3.51 -25.28 -0.50
N LEU A 248 2.60 -24.67 -1.26
CA LEU A 248 2.93 -23.98 -2.51
C LEU A 248 3.90 -22.81 -2.28
N CYS A 249 3.64 -21.95 -1.28
CA CYS A 249 4.53 -20.81 -1.03
C CYS A 249 5.94 -21.25 -0.62
N ALA A 250 6.09 -22.39 0.06
CA ALA A 250 7.39 -22.94 0.46
C ALA A 250 8.25 -23.32 -0.75
N GLU A 251 7.61 -23.65 -1.89
CA GLU A 251 8.24 -23.86 -3.20
C GLU A 251 8.49 -22.55 -3.98
N ARG A 252 8.39 -21.38 -3.31
CA ARG A 252 8.46 -20.05 -3.95
C ARG A 252 7.42 -19.87 -5.06
N ARG A 253 6.21 -20.39 -4.85
CA ARG A 253 5.09 -20.15 -5.76
C ARG A 253 4.30 -18.91 -5.35
N ALA A 254 4.30 -17.89 -6.20
CA ALA A 254 3.37 -16.78 -6.11
C ALA A 254 2.02 -17.20 -6.70
N THR A 255 1.01 -17.37 -5.86
CA THR A 255 -0.35 -17.67 -6.32
C THR A 255 -1.04 -16.36 -6.71
N VAL A 256 -1.06 -16.07 -8.01
CA VAL A 256 -1.54 -14.82 -8.60
C VAL A 256 -3.07 -14.79 -8.65
N LEU A 257 -3.65 -13.69 -8.19
CA LEU A 257 -5.09 -13.42 -8.29
C LEU A 257 -5.37 -12.56 -9.55
N PRO A 258 -6.11 -13.06 -10.55
CA PRO A 258 -6.60 -12.25 -11.66
C PRO A 258 -7.43 -11.07 -11.15
N ALA A 259 -7.34 -9.95 -11.86
CA ALA A 259 -8.07 -8.74 -11.48
C ALA A 259 -8.92 -8.19 -12.62
N PHE A 260 -10.11 -7.71 -12.28
CA PHE A 260 -11.09 -7.13 -13.19
C PHE A 260 -11.48 -5.72 -12.73
N GLU A 261 -12.04 -4.93 -13.64
CA GLU A 261 -12.69 -3.64 -13.35
C GLU A 261 -14.06 -3.57 -14.04
N PRO A 262 -15.05 -2.88 -13.43
CA PRO A 262 -16.32 -2.63 -14.09
C PRO A 262 -16.14 -1.64 -15.25
N THR A 263 -16.97 -1.74 -16.28
CA THR A 263 -16.86 -0.87 -17.46
C THR A 263 -17.52 0.50 -17.32
N ARG A 264 -18.23 0.73 -16.20
CA ARG A 264 -18.87 2.00 -15.85
C ARG A 264 -18.13 2.70 -14.70
N PRO A 265 -18.03 4.04 -14.69
CA PRO A 265 -17.48 4.79 -13.57
C PRO A 265 -18.55 5.08 -12.49
N GLY A 266 -18.13 5.77 -11.41
CA GLY A 266 -19.03 6.32 -10.38
C GLY A 266 -19.82 5.25 -9.61
N ASP A 267 -20.96 5.63 -9.04
CA ASP A 267 -21.80 4.73 -8.23
C ASP A 267 -22.28 3.49 -8.99
N LYS A 268 -22.64 3.64 -10.27
CA LYS A 268 -22.98 2.51 -11.14
C LYS A 268 -21.82 1.52 -11.23
N GLY A 269 -20.61 2.03 -11.45
CA GLY A 269 -19.39 1.23 -11.44
C GLY A 269 -19.16 0.51 -10.13
N ARG A 270 -19.33 1.20 -8.99
CA ARG A 270 -19.17 0.60 -7.65
C ARG A 270 -20.17 -0.52 -7.39
N GLY A 271 -21.44 -0.31 -7.72
CA GLY A 271 -22.46 -1.37 -7.62
C GLY A 271 -22.16 -2.57 -8.50
N MET A 272 -21.67 -2.33 -9.73
CA MET A 272 -21.22 -3.41 -10.61
C MET A 272 -20.00 -4.15 -10.03
N ALA A 273 -19.01 -3.44 -9.49
CA ALA A 273 -17.83 -4.04 -8.90
C ALA A 273 -18.21 -5.00 -7.76
N LEU A 274 -19.11 -4.59 -6.87
CA LEU A 274 -19.63 -5.45 -5.80
C LEU A 274 -20.39 -6.67 -6.34
N LYS A 275 -21.21 -6.50 -7.40
CA LYS A 275 -21.88 -7.64 -8.05
C LYS A 275 -20.86 -8.65 -8.60
N ILE A 276 -19.80 -8.18 -9.25
CA ILE A 276 -18.75 -9.02 -9.85
C ILE A 276 -18.03 -9.88 -8.79
N THR A 277 -18.00 -9.48 -7.52
CA THR A 277 -17.33 -10.27 -6.47
C THR A 277 -18.17 -11.46 -5.98
N GLN A 278 -19.48 -11.46 -6.27
CA GLN A 278 -20.43 -12.43 -5.74
C GLN A 278 -20.85 -13.50 -6.75
N VAL A 279 -20.67 -13.23 -8.05
CA VAL A 279 -21.00 -14.15 -9.15
C VAL A 279 -20.03 -15.32 -9.24
N THR A 280 -20.44 -16.38 -9.93
CA THR A 280 -19.58 -17.50 -10.32
C THR A 280 -18.61 -17.10 -11.44
N LYS A 281 -17.57 -17.90 -11.65
CA LYS A 281 -16.61 -17.70 -12.75
C LYS A 281 -17.28 -17.75 -14.13
N SER A 282 -18.29 -18.60 -14.32
CA SER A 282 -19.06 -18.71 -15.57
C SER A 282 -19.91 -17.46 -15.84
N GLU A 283 -20.57 -16.94 -14.80
CA GLU A 283 -21.29 -15.68 -14.89
C GLU A 283 -20.34 -14.50 -15.15
N LEU A 284 -19.16 -14.48 -14.51
CA LEU A 284 -18.12 -13.50 -14.80
C LEU A 284 -17.64 -13.60 -16.26
N ALA A 285 -17.49 -14.80 -16.81
CA ALA A 285 -17.17 -14.98 -18.24
C ALA A 285 -18.24 -14.35 -19.15
N SER A 286 -19.51 -14.52 -18.79
CA SER A 286 -20.65 -13.91 -19.51
C SER A 286 -20.63 -12.37 -19.38
N MET A 287 -20.35 -11.85 -18.18
CA MET A 287 -20.19 -10.42 -17.92
C MET A 287 -18.98 -9.82 -18.67
N HIS A 288 -17.91 -10.59 -18.83
CA HIS A 288 -16.69 -10.18 -19.52
C HIS A 288 -16.86 -10.14 -21.05
N GLY A 289 -17.41 -11.22 -21.63
CA GLY A 289 -17.56 -11.36 -23.07
C GLY A 289 -18.80 -10.67 -23.61
N ARG A 290 -19.99 -11.19 -23.26
CA ARG A 290 -21.27 -10.82 -23.89
C ARG A 290 -21.79 -9.47 -23.41
N ASN A 291 -21.87 -9.28 -22.08
CA ASN A 291 -22.52 -8.10 -21.52
C ASN A 291 -21.58 -6.88 -21.44
N LYS A 292 -20.26 -7.11 -21.53
CA LYS A 292 -19.22 -6.08 -21.38
C LYS A 292 -19.40 -5.28 -20.08
N GLU A 293 -19.80 -5.95 -19.00
CA GLU A 293 -19.95 -5.39 -17.65
C GLU A 293 -18.62 -5.39 -16.89
N ALA A 294 -17.75 -6.38 -17.15
CA ALA A 294 -16.44 -6.54 -16.54
C ALA A 294 -15.34 -6.60 -17.60
N ILE A 295 -14.17 -6.04 -17.33
CA ILE A 295 -13.01 -6.13 -18.21
C ILE A 295 -11.76 -6.43 -17.39
N GLN A 296 -10.72 -6.99 -18.02
CA GLN A 296 -9.39 -7.09 -17.40
C GLN A 296 -9.00 -5.73 -16.80
N PHE A 297 -8.50 -5.77 -15.57
CA PHE A 297 -8.06 -4.57 -14.85
C PHE A 297 -7.02 -3.78 -15.67
N LYS A 298 -7.25 -2.46 -15.79
CA LYS A 298 -6.40 -1.51 -16.52
C LYS A 298 -6.09 -1.88 -17.96
N LEU A 299 -6.89 -2.72 -18.62
CA LEU A 299 -6.65 -3.13 -20.02
C LEU A 299 -6.48 -1.93 -20.97
N ARG A 300 -7.25 -0.86 -20.76
CA ARG A 300 -7.25 0.32 -21.63
C ARG A 300 -6.09 1.30 -21.41
N VAL A 301 -5.45 1.26 -20.25
CA VAL A 301 -4.46 2.27 -19.84
C VAL A 301 -3.08 1.69 -19.58
N PHE A 302 -3.00 0.44 -19.12
CA PHE A 302 -1.75 -0.24 -18.79
C PHE A 302 -1.87 -1.76 -18.99
N PRO A 303 -2.13 -2.24 -20.22
CA PRO A 303 -2.39 -3.66 -20.49
C PRO A 303 -1.23 -4.57 -20.06
N ARG A 304 0.02 -4.13 -20.32
CA ARG A 304 1.24 -4.88 -19.94
C ARG A 304 1.35 -5.20 -18.44
N GLY A 305 0.65 -4.45 -17.59
CA GLY A 305 0.62 -4.69 -16.15
C GLY A 305 -0.10 -5.98 -15.76
N HIS A 306 -1.04 -6.45 -16.58
CA HIS A 306 -1.91 -7.56 -16.20
C HIS A 306 -2.14 -8.60 -17.30
N THR A 307 -1.94 -8.28 -18.59
CA THR A 307 -2.09 -9.24 -19.69
C THR A 307 -1.27 -10.53 -19.55
N PRO A 308 -0.07 -10.56 -18.91
CA PRO A 308 0.64 -11.82 -18.65
C PRO A 308 -0.14 -12.86 -17.85
N THR A 309 -1.23 -12.48 -17.17
CA THR A 309 -2.17 -13.41 -16.51
C THR A 309 -2.87 -14.37 -17.47
N ASP A 310 -2.97 -14.05 -18.77
CA ASP A 310 -3.73 -14.83 -19.77
C ASP A 310 -5.20 -15.05 -19.39
N TYR A 311 -5.97 -13.96 -19.42
CA TYR A 311 -7.39 -13.97 -19.04
C TYR A 311 -8.27 -14.88 -19.92
N VAL A 312 -7.89 -15.10 -21.20
CA VAL A 312 -8.62 -16.00 -22.09
C VAL A 312 -8.49 -17.44 -21.59
N ARG A 313 -7.26 -17.87 -21.30
CA ARG A 313 -7.01 -19.18 -20.68
C ARG A 313 -7.63 -19.28 -19.30
N TRP A 314 -7.62 -18.20 -18.51
CA TRP A 314 -8.21 -18.21 -17.18
C TRP A 314 -9.67 -18.64 -17.21
N PHE A 315 -10.50 -18.12 -18.12
CA PHE A 315 -11.92 -18.47 -18.17
C PHE A 315 -12.19 -19.94 -18.53
N THR A 316 -11.29 -20.59 -19.27
CA THR A 316 -11.46 -21.98 -19.71
C THR A 316 -10.83 -23.01 -18.77
N GLU A 317 -9.87 -22.58 -17.96
CA GLU A 317 -9.09 -23.48 -17.12
C GLU A 317 -9.72 -23.70 -15.74
N SER A 318 -9.65 -24.93 -15.23
CA SER A 318 -10.15 -25.31 -13.89
C SER A 318 -9.01 -25.53 -12.89
N GLN A 319 -7.79 -25.75 -13.39
CA GLN A 319 -6.59 -25.95 -12.60
C GLN A 319 -5.71 -24.69 -12.57
N PRO A 320 -4.88 -24.51 -11.54
CA PRO A 320 -3.87 -23.46 -11.58
C PRO A 320 -2.90 -23.69 -12.76
N TYR A 321 -2.40 -22.61 -13.36
CA TYR A 321 -1.42 -22.70 -14.45
C TYR A 321 -0.28 -21.69 -14.30
N PRO A 322 0.94 -22.04 -14.75
CA PRO A 322 2.07 -21.15 -14.66
C PRO A 322 2.02 -20.09 -15.77
N VAL A 323 2.54 -18.91 -15.47
CA VAL A 323 2.87 -17.86 -16.44
C VAL A 323 4.31 -17.39 -16.22
N SER A 324 4.99 -16.99 -17.29
CA SER A 324 6.31 -16.37 -17.14
C SER A 324 6.16 -14.92 -16.70
N TYR A 325 7.05 -14.46 -15.83
CA TYR A 325 7.18 -13.03 -15.59
C TYR A 325 7.43 -12.28 -16.91
N LYS A 326 6.82 -11.11 -17.04
CA LYS A 326 7.09 -10.16 -18.13
C LYS A 326 7.38 -8.80 -17.54
N ARG A 327 8.25 -8.03 -18.18
CA ARG A 327 8.57 -6.67 -17.77
C ARG A 327 7.29 -5.87 -17.55
N PHE A 328 7.21 -5.19 -16.39
CA PHE A 328 6.07 -4.40 -15.95
C PHE A 328 4.83 -5.19 -15.50
N TYR A 329 4.88 -6.53 -15.46
CA TYR A 329 3.81 -7.30 -14.83
C TYR A 329 3.64 -6.89 -13.37
N GLU A 330 2.39 -6.69 -12.95
CA GLU A 330 2.05 -6.04 -11.70
C GLU A 330 0.83 -6.69 -10.99
N PRO A 331 0.76 -8.02 -10.84
CA PRO A 331 -0.39 -8.71 -10.24
C PRO A 331 -0.44 -8.52 -8.73
N TRP A 332 -1.52 -9.03 -8.14
CA TRP A 332 -1.60 -9.35 -6.71
C TRP A 332 -1.43 -10.87 -6.53
N PHE A 333 -0.86 -11.28 -5.41
CA PHE A 333 -0.53 -12.68 -5.19
C PHE A 333 -0.58 -13.05 -3.71
N ILE A 334 -0.77 -14.34 -3.47
CA ILE A 334 -0.69 -14.99 -2.16
C ILE A 334 0.68 -15.67 -2.06
N THR A 335 1.35 -15.50 -0.92
CA THR A 335 2.62 -16.14 -0.55
C THR A 335 2.70 -16.29 0.97
N CYS A 336 3.79 -16.85 1.50
CA CYS A 336 4.06 -16.85 2.92
C CYS A 336 4.98 -15.71 3.36
N ASP A 337 4.80 -15.29 4.61
CA ASP A 337 5.50 -14.17 5.21
C ASP A 337 7.02 -14.35 5.18
N GLU A 338 7.54 -15.53 5.53
CA GLU A 338 8.98 -15.79 5.62
C GLU A 338 9.72 -15.72 4.28
N VAL A 339 8.99 -15.72 3.16
CA VAL A 339 9.55 -15.63 1.80
C VAL A 339 9.13 -14.37 1.04
N MET A 340 8.16 -13.61 1.54
CA MET A 340 7.68 -12.37 0.91
C MET A 340 8.79 -11.29 0.93
N PRO A 341 9.23 -10.75 -0.23
CA PRO A 341 10.20 -9.65 -0.24
C PRO A 341 9.64 -8.39 0.41
N TRP A 342 10.51 -7.57 1.01
CA TRP A 342 10.13 -6.23 1.45
C TRP A 342 9.92 -5.29 0.28
N TYR A 343 9.02 -4.32 0.45
CA TYR A 343 8.84 -3.23 -0.50
C TYR A 343 9.96 -2.22 -0.35
N ASP A 344 10.59 -1.83 -1.47
CA ASP A 344 11.67 -0.83 -1.48
C ASP A 344 11.11 0.56 -1.12
N VAL A 345 11.55 1.08 0.03
CA VAL A 345 11.02 2.30 0.64
C VAL A 345 11.49 3.59 -0.06
N ASP A 346 12.44 3.50 -0.99
CA ASP A 346 12.83 4.64 -1.84
C ASP A 346 11.71 5.03 -2.81
N PHE A 347 10.78 4.12 -3.13
CA PHE A 347 9.63 4.43 -3.98
C PHE A 347 8.50 5.09 -3.19
N ARG A 348 8.28 6.39 -3.44
CA ARG A 348 7.18 7.19 -2.88
C ARG A 348 6.22 7.69 -3.95
N GLY A 349 5.02 8.09 -3.53
CA GLY A 349 3.99 8.57 -4.41
C GLY A 349 3.38 7.45 -5.24
N TYR A 350 3.34 7.63 -6.57
CA TYR A 350 2.61 6.75 -7.48
C TYR A 350 3.46 6.18 -8.62
N GLY A 351 3.34 4.87 -8.86
CA GLY A 351 3.93 4.17 -10.01
C GLY A 351 5.26 3.48 -9.68
N MET A 352 5.57 2.43 -10.45
CA MET A 352 6.78 1.60 -10.37
C MET A 352 7.05 0.88 -9.03
N ASN A 353 6.34 1.23 -7.95
CA ASN A 353 6.52 0.69 -6.60
C ASN A 353 6.13 -0.80 -6.47
N LYS A 354 4.97 -1.23 -6.98
CA LYS A 354 4.58 -2.65 -6.99
C LYS A 354 5.24 -3.39 -8.16
N ILE A 355 5.46 -2.71 -9.29
CA ILE A 355 6.23 -3.26 -10.42
C ILE A 355 7.61 -3.77 -9.97
N VAL A 356 8.36 -2.99 -9.19
CA VAL A 356 9.69 -3.41 -8.72
C VAL A 356 9.63 -4.59 -7.75
N LEU A 357 8.60 -4.65 -6.89
CA LEU A 357 8.37 -5.81 -6.02
C LEU A 357 8.07 -7.07 -6.84
N ILE A 358 7.19 -7.00 -7.85
CA ILE A 358 6.88 -8.17 -8.67
C ILE A 358 8.10 -8.60 -9.49
N ALA A 359 8.88 -7.66 -10.01
CA ALA A 359 10.17 -7.96 -10.63
C ALA A 359 11.12 -8.68 -9.66
N SER A 360 11.13 -8.26 -8.38
CA SER A 360 11.99 -8.88 -7.38
C SER A 360 11.58 -10.31 -7.04
N LEU A 361 10.30 -10.69 -7.15
CA LEU A 361 9.88 -12.09 -7.01
C LEU A 361 10.59 -12.99 -8.02
N ASN A 362 10.64 -12.60 -9.30
CA ASN A 362 11.39 -13.34 -10.33
C ASN A 362 12.88 -13.44 -9.97
N TYR A 363 13.48 -12.33 -9.51
CA TYR A 363 14.85 -12.29 -9.02
C TYR A 363 15.09 -13.21 -7.82
N TYR A 364 14.13 -13.35 -6.92
CA TYR A 364 14.16 -14.28 -5.78
C TYR A 364 13.64 -15.69 -6.12
N ASN A 365 13.70 -16.08 -7.40
CA ASN A 365 13.38 -17.42 -7.90
C ASN A 365 11.93 -17.86 -7.65
N TYR A 366 10.98 -16.92 -7.74
CA TYR A 366 9.57 -17.27 -7.69
C TYR A 366 9.05 -17.79 -9.03
N THR A 367 8.10 -18.72 -8.97
CA THR A 367 7.23 -19.05 -10.10
C THR A 367 5.86 -18.41 -9.93
N PHE A 368 5.25 -17.95 -11.02
CA PHE A 368 3.95 -17.29 -11.01
C PHE A 368 2.87 -18.24 -11.48
N TRP A 369 1.88 -18.49 -10.64
CA TRP A 369 0.80 -19.43 -10.94
C TRP A 369 -0.55 -18.78 -10.73
N ILE A 370 -1.40 -18.82 -11.74
CA ILE A 370 -2.70 -18.15 -11.71
C ILE A 370 -3.68 -18.98 -10.88
N HIS A 371 -4.34 -18.34 -9.92
CA HIS A 371 -5.40 -18.94 -9.13
C HIS A 371 -6.60 -19.25 -10.03
N PRO A 372 -7.14 -20.49 -10.05
CA PRO A 372 -8.16 -20.88 -11.00
C PRO A 372 -9.53 -20.27 -10.70
N ASN A 373 -9.90 -20.11 -9.43
CA ASN A 373 -11.30 -19.84 -9.04
C ASN A 373 -11.55 -18.58 -8.22
N ALA A 374 -10.55 -17.73 -8.00
CA ALA A 374 -10.65 -16.49 -7.24
C ALA A 374 -10.11 -15.33 -8.06
N TRP A 375 -10.63 -14.14 -7.81
CA TRP A 375 -10.26 -12.91 -8.50
C TRP A 375 -10.44 -11.68 -7.61
N LEU A 376 -9.87 -10.57 -8.06
CA LEU A 376 -10.05 -9.26 -7.46
C LEU A 376 -10.88 -8.37 -8.40
N VAL A 377 -11.57 -7.39 -7.82
CA VAL A 377 -12.37 -6.42 -8.57
C VAL A 377 -12.07 -5.02 -8.11
N HIS A 378 -11.66 -4.14 -9.03
CA HIS A 378 -11.41 -2.74 -8.71
C HIS A 378 -12.71 -2.02 -8.35
N ASN A 379 -12.68 -1.29 -7.24
CA ASN A 379 -13.70 -0.35 -6.79
C ASN A 379 -13.44 1.03 -7.44
N PRO A 380 -14.25 1.46 -8.43
CA PRO A 380 -13.92 2.67 -9.19
C PRO A 380 -13.83 3.93 -8.34
N HIS A 381 -12.76 4.70 -8.55
CA HIS A 381 -12.52 5.98 -7.91
C HIS A 381 -11.80 6.95 -8.87
N GLY A 382 -11.81 8.24 -8.53
CA GLY A 382 -11.09 9.26 -9.29
C GLY A 382 -9.57 9.20 -9.10
N ASP A 383 -8.84 9.79 -10.04
CA ASP A 383 -7.38 9.86 -9.98
C ASP A 383 -6.90 10.78 -8.85
N THR A 384 -5.88 10.34 -8.12
CA THR A 384 -5.21 11.14 -7.10
C THR A 384 -4.34 12.22 -7.73
N GLU A 385 -4.04 13.29 -7.00
CA GLU A 385 -3.17 14.37 -7.49
C GLU A 385 -1.77 13.88 -7.86
N VAL A 386 -1.20 12.96 -7.07
CA VAL A 386 0.11 12.36 -7.39
C VAL A 386 0.07 11.52 -8.68
N ARG A 387 -1.02 10.78 -8.92
CA ARG A 387 -1.20 10.04 -10.18
C ARG A 387 -1.30 10.99 -11.37
N LYS A 388 -2.05 12.09 -11.24
CA LYS A 388 -2.15 13.12 -12.29
C LYS A 388 -0.80 13.76 -12.57
N LEU A 389 -0.02 14.09 -11.53
CA LEU A 389 1.33 14.63 -11.67
C LEU A 389 2.24 13.66 -12.46
N VAL A 390 2.32 12.40 -12.03
CA VAL A 390 3.15 11.39 -12.68
C VAL A 390 2.70 11.14 -14.13
N ALA A 391 1.39 11.12 -14.39
CA ALA A 391 0.87 10.95 -15.75
C ALA A 391 1.20 12.12 -16.67
N ARG A 392 1.15 13.37 -16.16
CA ARG A 392 1.59 14.57 -16.91
C ARG A 392 3.08 14.49 -17.23
N GLU A 393 3.93 14.31 -16.22
CA GLU A 393 5.39 14.21 -16.43
C GLU A 393 5.77 13.06 -17.37
N ALA A 394 5.08 11.91 -17.27
CA ALA A 394 5.28 10.81 -18.20
C ALA A 394 4.83 11.16 -19.63
N SER A 395 3.74 11.90 -19.80
CA SER A 395 3.30 12.39 -21.10
C SER A 395 4.32 13.38 -21.69
N ASP A 396 4.86 14.28 -20.87
CA ASP A 396 5.87 15.26 -21.27
C ASP A 396 7.12 14.57 -21.83
N VAL A 397 7.60 13.52 -21.17
CA VAL A 397 8.73 12.72 -21.67
C VAL A 397 8.34 11.93 -22.92
N ASN A 398 7.24 11.18 -22.89
CA ASN A 398 6.96 10.18 -23.92
C ASN A 398 6.46 10.80 -25.22
N LYS A 399 5.56 11.79 -25.13
CA LYS A 399 4.94 12.46 -26.28
C LYS A 399 5.71 13.68 -26.74
N PHE A 400 6.21 14.48 -25.80
CA PHE A 400 6.84 15.77 -26.11
C PHE A 400 8.36 15.75 -26.00
N LYS A 401 8.96 14.60 -25.66
CA LYS A 401 10.42 14.43 -25.47
C LYS A 401 11.03 15.45 -24.51
N ALA A 402 10.24 15.93 -23.55
CA ALA A 402 10.67 16.93 -22.59
C ALA A 402 11.75 16.35 -21.65
N LYS A 403 12.76 17.17 -21.35
CA LYS A 403 13.72 16.87 -20.29
C LYS A 403 13.15 17.35 -18.96
N LEU A 404 12.71 16.40 -18.13
CA LEU A 404 12.21 16.71 -16.80
C LEU A 404 13.30 17.30 -15.89
N PRO A 405 12.95 18.23 -14.98
CA PRO A 405 13.89 18.77 -14.01
C PRO A 405 14.41 17.66 -13.07
N PRO A 406 15.58 17.86 -12.43
CA PRO A 406 16.18 16.84 -11.57
C PRO A 406 15.26 16.33 -10.46
N ASN A 407 14.41 17.21 -9.92
CA ASN A 407 13.48 16.94 -8.84
C ASN A 407 12.06 16.52 -9.30
N ALA A 408 11.86 16.17 -10.57
CA ALA A 408 10.60 15.60 -11.03
C ALA A 408 10.37 14.18 -10.47
N LEU A 409 9.14 13.88 -10.05
CA LEU A 409 8.82 12.60 -9.40
C LEU A 409 8.91 11.43 -10.37
N TYR A 410 8.35 11.55 -11.58
CA TYR A 410 8.43 10.53 -12.62
C TYR A 410 9.89 10.25 -13.00
N ARG A 411 10.72 11.29 -13.11
CA ARG A 411 12.16 11.13 -13.34
C ARG A 411 12.79 10.29 -12.21
N LYS A 412 12.52 10.62 -10.95
CA LYS A 412 13.03 9.85 -9.81
C LYS A 412 12.60 8.38 -9.85
N LEU A 413 11.32 8.10 -10.10
CA LEU A 413 10.79 6.74 -10.18
C LEU A 413 11.45 5.92 -11.30
N THR A 414 11.66 6.52 -12.48
CA THR A 414 12.35 5.85 -13.59
C THR A 414 13.81 5.53 -13.27
N LEU A 415 14.51 6.42 -12.55
CA LEU A 415 15.88 6.19 -12.10
C LEU A 415 15.96 5.06 -11.06
N LEU A 416 15.04 5.05 -10.09
CA LEU A 416 14.94 3.98 -9.09
C LEU A 416 14.66 2.63 -9.74
N PHE A 417 13.68 2.57 -10.65
CA PHE A 417 13.38 1.34 -11.39
C PHE A 417 14.59 0.87 -12.22
N GLY A 418 15.31 1.80 -12.87
CA GLY A 418 16.53 1.48 -13.59
C GLY A 418 17.67 0.97 -12.70
N LYS A 419 17.83 1.54 -11.50
CA LYS A 419 18.79 1.07 -10.48
C LYS A 419 18.43 -0.35 -10.02
N ALA A 420 17.16 -0.58 -9.69
CA ALA A 420 16.66 -1.89 -9.28
C ALA A 420 16.86 -2.96 -10.37
N LYS A 421 16.49 -2.67 -11.61
CA LYS A 421 16.73 -3.54 -12.77
C LYS A 421 18.21 -3.95 -12.87
N ARG A 422 19.13 -2.98 -12.86
CA ARG A 422 20.58 -3.27 -12.94
C ARG A 422 21.07 -4.09 -11.76
N GLY A 423 20.58 -3.81 -10.55
CA GLY A 423 20.88 -4.62 -9.37
C GLY A 423 20.44 -6.07 -9.53
N MET A 424 19.21 -6.31 -10.02
CA MET A 424 18.68 -7.66 -10.22
C MET A 424 19.47 -8.41 -11.29
N MET A 425 19.88 -7.72 -12.36
CA MET A 425 20.75 -8.29 -13.40
C MET A 425 22.13 -8.70 -12.87
N ARG A 426 22.66 -7.97 -11.90
CA ARG A 426 23.99 -8.22 -11.32
C ARG A 426 23.98 -9.15 -10.10
N GLY A 427 22.80 -9.52 -9.58
CA GLY A 427 22.74 -10.27 -8.31
C GLY A 427 22.93 -9.40 -7.06
N THR A 428 22.80 -8.08 -7.17
CA THR A 428 23.08 -7.12 -6.09
C THR A 428 21.85 -6.30 -5.70
N TYR A 429 20.65 -6.68 -6.15
CA TYR A 429 19.44 -6.00 -5.72
C TYR A 429 19.09 -6.40 -4.30
N ASP A 430 18.94 -5.38 -3.46
CA ASP A 430 18.45 -5.47 -2.10
C ASP A 430 17.51 -4.28 -1.88
N PRO A 431 16.20 -4.51 -1.61
CA PRO A 431 15.26 -3.41 -1.40
C PRO A 431 15.64 -2.63 -0.14
N ARG A 432 15.72 -1.31 -0.25
CA ARG A 432 15.92 -0.48 0.95
C ARG A 432 14.68 -0.60 1.85
N VAL A 433 14.90 -0.81 3.14
CA VAL A 433 13.85 -0.88 4.17
C VAL A 433 14.02 0.23 5.20
N ASP A 434 12.98 0.51 5.99
CA ASP A 434 13.08 1.45 7.10
C ASP A 434 13.98 0.86 8.21
N PRO A 435 15.14 1.47 8.52
CA PRO A 435 16.02 0.98 9.57
C PRO A 435 15.33 0.93 10.95
N ARG A 436 14.38 1.84 11.21
CA ARG A 436 13.62 1.84 12.48
C ARG A 436 12.72 0.61 12.57
N MET A 437 12.01 0.28 11.49
CA MET A 437 11.23 -0.95 11.40
C MET A 437 12.10 -2.19 11.62
N MET A 438 13.26 -2.25 10.98
CA MET A 438 14.18 -3.40 11.11
C MET A 438 14.73 -3.55 12.54
N ALA A 439 15.00 -2.46 13.23
CA ALA A 439 15.48 -2.47 14.61
C ALA A 439 14.45 -3.05 15.61
N VAL A 440 13.16 -3.08 15.26
CA VAL A 440 12.10 -3.62 16.12
C VAL A 440 12.17 -5.15 16.21
N TYR A 441 12.58 -5.84 15.14
CA TYR A 441 12.65 -7.31 15.14
C TYR A 441 13.67 -7.87 16.14
N GLY A 442 14.65 -7.07 16.58
CA GLY A 442 15.58 -7.44 17.66
C GLY A 442 15.07 -7.12 19.07
N LYS A 443 13.94 -6.41 19.20
CA LYS A 443 13.39 -5.92 20.48
C LYS A 443 12.09 -6.62 20.85
N VAL A 444 11.27 -6.95 19.86
CA VAL A 444 9.94 -7.55 20.04
C VAL A 444 10.01 -9.03 19.69
N SER A 445 10.07 -9.88 20.71
CA SER A 445 10.42 -11.30 20.58
C SER A 445 9.37 -12.15 19.88
N TRP A 446 8.10 -11.71 19.87
CA TRP A 446 7.00 -12.45 19.24
C TRP A 446 6.81 -12.11 17.76
N LEU A 447 7.53 -11.13 17.20
CA LEU A 447 7.53 -10.87 15.77
C LEU A 447 8.27 -11.99 15.04
N ARG A 448 7.74 -12.38 13.88
CA ARG A 448 8.45 -13.31 13.00
C ARG A 448 9.71 -12.65 12.46
N PRO A 449 10.83 -13.38 12.36
CA PRO A 449 12.04 -12.84 11.77
C PRO A 449 11.81 -12.30 10.35
N PRO A 450 12.53 -11.25 9.94
CA PRO A 450 12.45 -10.76 8.58
C PRO A 450 12.95 -11.84 7.59
N PRO A 451 12.39 -11.87 6.37
CA PRO A 451 12.76 -12.82 5.33
C PRO A 451 14.24 -12.68 4.94
N GLN A 452 14.93 -13.81 4.86
CA GLN A 452 16.32 -13.87 4.36
C GLN A 452 16.31 -14.39 2.93
N LEU A 453 16.33 -13.47 1.96
CA LEU A 453 16.21 -13.80 0.55
C LEU A 453 17.55 -13.64 -0.16
N LYS A 454 17.98 -14.70 -0.86
CA LYS A 454 19.11 -14.65 -1.79
C LYS A 454 18.56 -14.59 -3.21
N GLY A 455 18.89 -13.52 -3.92
CA GLY A 455 18.49 -13.37 -5.31
C GLY A 455 19.41 -14.10 -6.28
N ILE A 456 18.91 -14.31 -7.49
CA ILE A 456 19.61 -14.93 -8.61
C ILE A 456 19.71 -13.89 -9.74
N PRO A 457 20.92 -13.62 -10.28
CA PRO A 457 21.12 -12.71 -11.40
C PRO A 457 20.09 -12.97 -12.51
N THR A 458 19.32 -11.94 -12.83
CA THR A 458 18.22 -12.03 -13.79
C THR A 458 18.73 -11.65 -15.19
N PRO A 459 18.56 -12.50 -16.23
CA PRO A 459 18.97 -12.17 -17.59
C PRO A 459 18.35 -10.88 -18.10
N GLU A 460 19.08 -10.12 -18.92
CA GLU A 460 18.57 -8.86 -19.47
C GLU A 460 17.27 -9.04 -20.25
N SER A 461 17.13 -10.17 -20.96
CA SER A 461 15.95 -10.53 -21.76
C SER A 461 14.65 -10.56 -20.97
N VAL A 462 14.69 -10.72 -19.64
CA VAL A 462 13.52 -10.66 -18.76
C VAL A 462 12.96 -9.23 -18.66
N PHE A 463 13.81 -8.23 -18.89
CA PHE A 463 13.50 -6.79 -18.78
C PHE A 463 13.48 -6.06 -20.14
N ILE A 464 13.54 -6.79 -21.24
CA ILE A 464 13.29 -6.27 -22.59
C ILE A 464 11.79 -6.38 -22.82
#